data_AF-A0A5E4KNH1-F1
#
_entry.id   AF-A0A5E4KNH1-F1
#
_cell.length_a   1.000
_cell.length_b   1.000
_cell.length_c   1.000
_cell.angle_alpha   90.00
_cell.angle_beta   90.00
_cell.angle_gamma   90.00
#
_symmetry.space_group_name_H-M   'P 1'
#
loop_
_entity.id
_entity.type
_entity.pdbx_description
1 polymer ?
#
loop_
_entity_poly.entity_id
_entity_poly.type
_entity_poly.pdbx_seq_one_letter_code
_entity_poly.pdbx_strand_id
1 'polypeptide(L)'
;MEDRTKEDIINLKFMKELLVSLSQKNRYNRFLKNKVELKCKCGHIETLTYYDFLAGGEFNLGQPFSVVSPFITESIYDETITATPINLIKKCPECGEDILAIFPISVENLVPLLQVRQPDPQMYG
;
A
#
# COMPACT_ATOMS: atom_id res chain seq x y z
N MET A 1 -13.17 -16.42 -21.17
CA MET A 1 -13.25 -16.08 -19.75
C MET A 1 -11.92 -16.24 -19.02
N GLU A 2 -10.92 -16.93 -19.59
CA GLU A 2 -9.57 -17.09 -19.02
C GLU A 2 -8.59 -15.93 -19.28
N ASP A 3 -8.86 -15.04 -20.24
CA ASP A 3 -7.94 -13.93 -20.58
C ASP A 3 -7.92 -12.79 -19.56
N ARG A 4 -9.09 -12.41 -19.00
CA ARG A 4 -9.18 -11.29 -18.04
C ARG A 4 -8.33 -11.53 -16.79
N THR A 5 -8.30 -12.76 -16.31
CA THR A 5 -7.51 -13.13 -15.11
C THR A 5 -6.01 -13.00 -15.34
N LYS A 6 -5.51 -13.21 -16.56
CA LYS A 6 -4.09 -13.08 -16.88
C LYS A 6 -3.67 -11.61 -16.96
N GLU A 7 -4.50 -10.77 -17.58
CA GLU A 7 -4.28 -9.32 -17.65
C GLU A 7 -4.28 -8.70 -16.25
N ASP A 8 -5.23 -9.09 -15.39
CA ASP A 8 -5.29 -8.62 -14.01
C ASP A 8 -4.04 -9.02 -13.21
N ILE A 9 -3.56 -10.26 -13.37
CA ILE A 9 -2.32 -10.71 -12.70
C ILE A 9 -1.10 -9.93 -13.18
N ILE A 10 -0.99 -9.66 -14.48
CA ILE A 10 0.11 -8.87 -15.06
C ILE A 10 0.06 -7.43 -14.52
N ASN A 11 -1.13 -6.83 -14.47
CA ASN A 11 -1.33 -5.50 -13.92
C ASN A 11 -0.96 -5.42 -12.43
N LEU A 12 -1.37 -6.39 -11.61
CA LEU A 12 -0.99 -6.43 -10.20
C LEU A 12 0.52 -6.60 -10.00
N LYS A 13 1.18 -7.42 -10.84
CA LYS A 13 2.63 -7.57 -10.80
C LYS A 13 3.34 -6.25 -11.15
N PHE A 14 2.90 -5.59 -12.21
CA PHE A 14 3.44 -4.29 -12.62
C PHE A 14 3.24 -3.23 -11.53
N MET A 15 2.06 -3.16 -10.91
CA MET A 15 1.77 -2.22 -9.83
C MET A 15 2.62 -2.49 -8.59
N LYS A 16 2.86 -3.76 -8.25
CA LYS A 16 3.78 -4.12 -7.16
C LYS A 16 5.20 -3.65 -7.45
N GLU A 17 5.72 -3.92 -8.63
CA GLU A 17 7.06 -3.48 -9.05
C GLU A 17 7.18 -1.94 -9.06
N LEU A 18 6.14 -1.25 -9.52
CA LEU A 18 6.05 0.21 -9.49
C LEU A 18 6.13 0.75 -8.05
N LEU A 19 5.35 0.19 -7.12
CA LEU A 19 5.37 0.60 -5.72
C LEU A 19 6.74 0.39 -5.05
N VAL A 20 7.37 -0.77 -5.31
CA VAL A 20 8.72 -1.04 -4.82
C VAL A 20 9.71 0.00 -5.37
N SER A 21 9.67 0.25 -6.69
CA SER A 21 10.55 1.22 -7.34
C SER A 21 10.36 2.64 -6.82
N LEU A 22 9.10 3.08 -6.68
CA LEU A 22 8.77 4.41 -6.15
C LEU A 22 9.20 4.56 -4.70
N SER A 23 9.03 3.53 -3.88
CA SER A 23 9.44 3.54 -2.47
C SER A 23 10.95 3.64 -2.33
N GLN A 24 11.70 2.88 -3.13
CA GLN A 24 13.17 2.93 -3.14
C GLN A 24 13.70 4.28 -3.65
N LYS A 25 13.14 4.80 -4.75
CA LYS A 25 13.52 6.11 -5.32
C LYS A 25 13.23 7.27 -4.38
N ASN A 26 12.12 7.19 -3.64
CA ASN A 26 11.67 8.26 -2.77
C ASN A 26 11.89 7.93 -1.28
N ARG A 27 13.02 7.29 -0.91
CA ARG A 27 13.33 6.89 0.47
C ARG A 27 13.17 7.99 1.54
N TYR A 28 13.28 9.25 1.13
CA TYR A 28 13.16 10.42 2.01
C TYR A 28 11.75 10.99 2.13
N ASN A 29 10.77 10.39 1.44
CA ASN A 29 9.37 10.75 1.54
C ASN A 29 8.92 10.63 3.00
N ARG A 30 8.30 11.69 3.54
CA ARG A 30 7.86 11.74 4.94
C ARG A 30 6.85 10.64 5.26
N PHE A 31 5.99 10.30 4.30
CA PHE A 31 5.02 9.23 4.44
C PHE A 31 5.68 7.87 4.72
N LEU A 32 6.79 7.56 4.02
CA LEU A 32 7.51 6.29 4.19
C LEU A 32 8.15 6.13 5.58
N LYS A 33 8.31 7.23 6.34
CA LYS A 33 8.82 7.20 7.72
C LYS A 33 7.75 6.87 8.75
N ASN A 34 6.48 6.84 8.36
CA ASN A 34 5.41 6.43 9.26
C ASN A 34 5.60 4.98 9.67
N LYS A 35 5.30 4.69 10.94
CA LYS A 35 5.42 3.36 11.53
C LYS A 35 4.07 2.66 11.55
N VAL A 36 4.11 1.34 11.44
CA VAL A 36 2.96 0.45 11.63
C VAL A 36 3.33 -0.62 12.64
N GLU A 37 2.39 -0.93 13.52
CA GLU A 37 2.49 -2.02 14.48
C GLU A 37 1.76 -3.24 13.92
N LEU A 38 2.50 -4.34 13.76
CA LEU A 38 1.94 -5.67 13.50
C LEU A 38 1.75 -6.38 14.83
N LYS A 39 0.52 -6.81 15.10
CA LYS A 39 0.18 -7.53 16.33
C LYS A 39 -0.18 -8.97 15.98
N CYS A 40 0.56 -9.91 16.54
CA CYS A 40 0.22 -11.32 16.47
C CYS A 40 -0.77 -11.68 17.58
N LYS A 41 -1.57 -12.73 17.36
CA LYS A 41 -2.53 -13.25 18.35
C LYS A 41 -1.86 -13.74 19.64
N CYS A 42 -0.60 -14.19 19.57
CA CYS A 42 0.16 -14.60 20.74
C CYS A 42 0.60 -13.44 21.65
N GLY A 43 0.40 -12.19 21.23
CA GLY A 43 0.83 -10.99 21.95
C GLY A 43 2.15 -10.39 21.46
N HIS A 44 2.85 -11.04 20.53
CA HIS A 44 4.03 -10.46 19.89
C HIS A 44 3.65 -9.21 19.09
N ILE A 45 4.44 -8.15 19.25
CA ILE A 45 4.27 -6.87 18.54
C ILE A 45 5.57 -6.56 17.80
N GLU A 46 5.46 -6.36 16.48
CA GLU A 46 6.56 -5.91 15.63
C GLU A 46 6.23 -4.51 15.10
N THR A 47 7.17 -3.58 15.20
CA THR A 47 7.02 -2.25 14.61
C THR A 47 7.95 -2.12 13.42
N LEU A 48 7.41 -1.75 12.27
CA LEU A 48 8.19 -1.48 11.06
C LEU A 48 7.76 -0.15 10.43
N THR A 49 8.62 0.41 9.58
CA THR A 49 8.24 1.59 8.79
C THR A 49 7.53 1.19 7.50
N TYR A 50 6.77 2.11 6.92
CA TYR A 50 6.21 1.95 5.58
C TYR A 50 7.29 1.78 4.51
N TYR A 51 8.48 2.36 4.71
CA TYR A 51 9.63 2.07 3.87
C TYR A 51 10.01 0.59 3.92
N ASP A 52 10.21 0.03 5.12
CA ASP A 52 10.60 -1.38 5.29
C ASP A 52 9.57 -2.32 4.66
N PHE A 53 8.29 -1.98 4.81
CA PHE A 53 7.19 -2.72 4.24
C PHE A 53 7.19 -2.71 2.69
N LEU A 54 7.27 -1.53 2.09
CA LEU A 54 7.06 -1.35 0.64
C LEU A 54 8.35 -1.56 -0.17
N ALA A 55 9.50 -1.14 0.34
CA ALA A 55 10.77 -1.24 -0.39
C ALA A 55 11.31 -2.68 -0.43
N GLY A 56 10.97 -3.51 0.57
CA GLY A 56 11.31 -4.93 0.63
C GLY A 56 10.48 -5.81 -0.32
N GLY A 57 9.31 -5.34 -0.76
CA GLY A 57 8.45 -6.09 -1.68
C GLY A 57 7.76 -7.31 -1.05
N GLU A 58 7.83 -7.46 0.27
CA GLU A 58 7.21 -8.56 1.04
C GLU A 58 5.70 -8.34 1.24
N PHE A 59 4.99 -7.83 0.24
CA PHE A 59 3.54 -7.62 0.27
C PHE A 59 2.87 -8.19 -0.98
N ASN A 60 1.57 -8.43 -0.89
CA ASN A 60 0.74 -8.85 -2.01
C ASN A 60 -0.35 -7.83 -2.25
N LEU A 61 -0.75 -7.66 -3.51
CA LEU A 61 -1.91 -6.86 -3.85
C LEU A 61 -3.14 -7.78 -3.86
N GLY A 62 -4.19 -7.39 -3.14
CA GLY A 62 -5.47 -8.10 -3.18
C GLY A 62 -6.27 -7.75 -4.43
N GLN A 63 -7.47 -8.32 -4.54
CA GLN A 63 -8.37 -8.00 -5.64
C GLN A 63 -8.89 -6.56 -5.50
N PRO A 64 -8.85 -5.77 -6.59
CA PRO A 64 -9.47 -4.45 -6.62
C PRO A 64 -10.97 -4.54 -6.32
N PHE A 65 -11.49 -3.65 -5.49
CA PHE A 65 -12.92 -3.55 -5.21
C PHE A 65 -13.38 -2.09 -5.32
N SER A 66 -14.64 -1.90 -5.70
CA SER A 66 -15.25 -0.56 -5.73
C SER A 66 -15.74 -0.19 -4.33
N VAL A 67 -15.39 1.00 -3.87
CA VAL A 67 -15.87 1.60 -2.62
C VAL A 67 -16.38 3.01 -2.89
N VAL A 68 -17.40 3.44 -2.15
CA VAL A 68 -17.89 4.83 -2.23
C VAL A 68 -16.82 5.77 -1.69
N SER A 69 -16.48 6.80 -2.46
CA SER A 69 -15.53 7.83 -2.08
C SER A 69 -16.02 8.55 -0.82
N PRO A 70 -15.25 8.55 0.28
CA PRO A 70 -15.67 9.26 1.49
C PRO A 70 -15.57 10.79 1.35
N PHE A 71 -14.98 11.29 0.26
CA PHE A 71 -14.71 12.72 0.06
C PHE A 71 -15.71 13.43 -0.86
N ILE A 72 -16.44 12.67 -1.69
CA ILE A 72 -17.36 13.22 -2.69
C ILE A 72 -18.73 12.60 -2.42
N THR A 73 -19.45 13.25 -1.52
CA THR A 73 -20.87 13.02 -1.26
C THR A 73 -21.60 14.30 -1.65
N GLU A 74 -21.93 14.44 -2.92
CA GLU A 74 -22.89 15.45 -3.34
C GLU A 74 -24.30 14.87 -3.22
N SER A 75 -25.28 15.69 -2.85
CA SER A 75 -26.66 15.29 -2.53
C SER A 75 -27.42 14.52 -3.63
N ILE A 76 -26.79 14.22 -4.77
CA ILE A 76 -27.36 13.62 -5.96
C ILE A 76 -26.51 12.44 -6.47
N TYR A 77 -25.21 12.36 -6.14
CA TYR A 77 -24.32 11.29 -6.63
C TYR A 77 -23.24 10.91 -5.62
N ASP A 78 -23.11 9.61 -5.39
CA ASP A 78 -21.98 8.99 -4.72
C ASP A 78 -20.96 8.55 -5.78
N GLU A 79 -19.73 9.06 -5.70
CA GLU A 79 -18.66 8.61 -6.59
C GLU A 79 -18.07 7.28 -6.11
N THR A 80 -18.07 6.25 -6.96
CA THR A 80 -17.40 4.98 -6.67
C THR A 80 -15.96 5.02 -7.14
N ILE A 81 -15.01 4.78 -6.23
CA ILE A 81 -13.59 4.66 -6.53
C ILE A 81 -13.16 3.19 -6.46
N THR A 82 -12.18 2.82 -7.27
CA THR A 82 -11.53 1.50 -7.17
C THR A 82 -10.41 1.55 -6.13
N ALA A 83 -10.42 0.61 -5.20
CA ALA A 83 -9.39 0.45 -4.18
C ALA A 83 -8.76 -0.95 -4.27
N THR A 84 -7.44 -0.98 -4.50
CA THR A 84 -6.65 -2.20 -4.46
C THR A 84 -5.94 -2.31 -3.10
N PRO A 85 -6.27 -3.30 -2.26
CA PRO A 85 -5.67 -3.43 -0.93
C PRO A 85 -4.25 -4.01 -1.01
N ILE A 86 -3.40 -3.59 -0.08
CA ILE A 86 -2.03 -4.09 0.07
C ILE A 86 -1.98 -4.96 1.32
N ASN A 87 -1.60 -6.22 1.17
CA ASN A 87 -1.66 -7.23 2.21
C ASN A 87 -0.25 -7.75 2.55
N LEU A 88 0.01 -7.94 3.83
CA LEU A 88 1.19 -8.63 4.36
C LEU A 88 0.76 -9.99 4.90
N ILE A 89 1.54 -11.01 4.56
CA ILE A 89 1.48 -12.31 5.25
C ILE A 89 2.91 -12.60 5.70
N LYS A 90 3.13 -12.62 7.01
CA LYS A 90 4.43 -12.90 7.61
C LYS A 90 4.28 -13.86 8.77
N LYS A 91 5.21 -14.80 8.95
CA LYS A 91 5.20 -15.67 10.12
C LYS A 91 5.66 -14.94 11.37
N CYS A 92 4.93 -15.12 12.47
CA CYS A 92 5.33 -14.65 13.77
C CYS A 92 6.62 -15.36 14.22
N PRO A 93 7.66 -14.63 14.66
CA PRO A 93 8.90 -15.25 15.11
C PRO A 93 8.73 -16.04 16.43
N GLU A 94 7.68 -15.78 17.21
CA GLU A 94 7.46 -16.44 18.51
C GLU A 94 6.61 -17.70 18.43
N CYS A 95 5.43 -17.64 17.80
CA CYS A 95 4.51 -18.78 17.74
C CYS A 95 4.48 -19.48 16.37
N GLY A 96 5.12 -18.91 15.34
CA GLY A 96 5.10 -19.44 13.98
C GLY A 96 3.78 -19.28 13.22
N GLU A 97 2.75 -18.69 13.84
CA GLU A 97 1.47 -18.39 13.18
C GLU A 97 1.60 -17.24 12.17
N ASP A 98 0.72 -17.22 11.17
CA ASP A 98 0.69 -16.14 10.18
C ASP A 98 0.09 -14.86 10.76
N ILE A 99 0.85 -13.77 10.68
CA ILE A 99 0.41 -12.41 10.91
C ILE A 99 -0.13 -11.88 9.58
N LEU A 100 -1.43 -11.61 9.56
CA LEU A 100 -2.12 -10.97 8.44
C LEU A 100 -2.28 -9.49 8.75
N ALA A 101 -1.76 -8.62 7.90
CA ALA A 101 -2.00 -7.19 8.01
C ALA A 101 -2.45 -6.62 6.68
N ILE A 102 -3.50 -5.79 6.74
CA ILE A 102 -4.00 -5.03 5.60
C ILE A 102 -3.52 -3.59 5.79
N PHE A 103 -2.85 -3.08 4.78
CA PHE A 103 -2.37 -1.71 4.78
C PHE A 103 -3.55 -0.75 4.69
N PRO A 104 -3.58 0.34 5.48
CA PRO A 104 -4.75 1.23 5.56
C PRO A 104 -4.92 2.13 4.33
N ILE A 105 -4.04 2.03 3.32
CA ILE A 105 -4.03 2.85 2.11
C ILE A 105 -3.98 1.95 0.89
N SER A 106 -4.86 2.22 -0.08
CA SER A 106 -4.91 1.50 -1.34
C SER A 106 -3.76 1.89 -2.27
N VAL A 107 -3.49 1.04 -3.26
CA VAL A 107 -2.46 1.30 -4.29
C VAL A 107 -2.70 2.62 -5.01
N GLU A 108 -3.95 2.91 -5.37
CA GLU A 108 -4.36 4.10 -6.14
C GLU A 108 -4.05 5.39 -5.39
N ASN A 109 -4.14 5.37 -4.05
CA ASN A 109 -3.79 6.50 -3.19
C ASN A 109 -2.29 6.56 -2.89
N LEU A 110 -1.63 5.40 -2.80
CA LEU A 110 -0.22 5.31 -2.46
C LEU A 110 0.70 5.77 -3.59
N VAL A 111 0.41 5.40 -4.85
CA VAL A 111 1.21 5.79 -6.01
C VAL A 111 1.41 7.31 -6.11
N PRO A 112 0.36 8.16 -6.11
CA PRO A 112 0.54 9.60 -6.19
C PRO A 112 1.29 10.14 -4.97
N LEU A 113 1.02 9.65 -3.76
CA LEU A 113 1.77 10.05 -2.54
C LEU A 113 3.28 9.81 -2.67
N LEU A 114 3.69 8.74 -3.35
CA LEU A 114 5.10 8.44 -3.59
C LEU A 114 5.69 9.18 -4.81
N GLN A 115 4.85 9.61 -5.75
CA GLN A 115 5.27 10.38 -6.93
C GLN A 115 5.40 11.88 -6.67
N VAL A 116 4.75 12.41 -5.63
CA VAL A 116 4.86 13.83 -5.24
C VAL A 116 6.33 14.17 -5.02
N ARG A 117 6.89 14.95 -5.94
CA ARG A 117 8.23 15.53 -5.78
C ARG A 117 8.19 16.43 -4.56
N GLN A 118 9.14 16.25 -3.64
CA GLN A 118 9.32 17.22 -2.58
C GLN A 118 9.60 18.59 -3.24
N PRO A 119 8.92 19.66 -2.80
CA PRO A 119 9.20 20.99 -3.32
C PRO A 119 10.69 21.26 -3.19
N ASP A 120 11.32 21.73 -4.26
CA ASP A 120 12.75 22.04 -4.27
C ASP A 120 13.02 23.09 -3.18
N PRO A 121 13.86 22.78 -2.17
CA PRO A 121 14.18 23.73 -1.12
C PRO A 121 14.72 25.06 -1.67
N GLN A 122 15.40 25.03 -2.83
CA GLN A 122 15.95 26.23 -3.47
C GLN A 122 14.86 27.18 -4.00
N MET A 123 13.64 26.70 -4.21
CA MET A 123 12.52 27.51 -4.71
C MET A 123 11.76 28.22 -3.59
N TYR A 124 12.07 27.93 -2.32
CA TYR A 124 11.33 28.43 -1.16
C TYR A 124 12.18 29.19 -0.12
N GLY A 125 13.39 29.61 -0.50
CA GLY A 125 14.17 30.70 0.13
C GLY A 125 14.37 30.60 1.64
#